data_AF-A0AAV1BC70-F1
#
_entry.id   AF-A0AAV1BC70-F1
#
_cell.length_a   1.000
_cell.length_b   1.000
_cell.length_c   1.000
_cell.angle_alpha   90.00
_cell.angle_beta   90.00
_cell.angle_gamma   90.00
#
_symmetry.space_group_name_H-M   'P 1'
#
loop_
_entity.id
_entity.type
_entity.pdbx_description
1 polymer ?
#
loop_
_entity_poly.entity_id
_entity_poly.type
_entity_poly.pdbx_seq_one_letter_code
_entity_poly.pdbx_strand_id
1 'polypeptide(L)'
;MSPQTKTKAKDQFKAGVKDYKLTYYTPEYQTKDTDILAAFLVTSQPGVPPEEAGATVAAESSTGTWTIVWADVLTNLDHYKGCRYEIEPVPEEDNKFIAYVTYPLDLFE
;
A
#
# COMPACT_ATOMS: atom_id res chain seq x y z
N MET A 1 7.98 1.69 42.04
CA MET A 1 7.66 2.73 41.06
C MET A 1 7.88 2.13 39.68
N SER A 2 6.83 1.88 38.91
CA SER A 2 6.99 1.38 37.53
C SER A 2 7.60 2.48 36.68
N PRO A 3 8.69 2.22 35.93
CA PRO A 3 9.24 3.23 35.05
C PRO A 3 8.24 3.46 33.92
N GLN A 4 7.62 4.64 33.90
CA GLN A 4 6.82 5.09 32.77
C GLN A 4 7.78 5.53 31.67
N THR A 5 8.18 4.59 30.81
CA THR A 5 8.81 4.93 29.54
C THR A 5 7.78 5.67 28.70
N LYS A 6 7.89 6.99 28.61
CA LYS A 6 7.10 7.79 27.67
C LYS A 6 7.62 7.50 26.25
N THR A 7 7.05 6.50 25.59
CA THR A 7 7.34 6.21 24.18
C THR A 7 6.72 7.32 23.32
N LYS A 8 7.54 8.01 22.51
CA LYS A 8 7.11 9.01 21.50
C LYS A 8 6.10 8.47 20.46
N ALA A 9 5.81 7.17 20.48
CA ALA A 9 4.92 6.49 19.53
C ALA A 9 3.44 6.90 19.62
N LYS A 10 2.97 7.42 20.76
CA LYS A 10 1.53 7.68 20.97
C LYS A 10 0.94 8.77 20.06
N ASP A 11 1.74 9.73 19.58
CA ASP A 11 1.24 10.81 18.73
C ASP A 11 1.26 10.43 17.22
N GLN A 12 1.90 9.33 16.84
CA GLN A 12 2.03 8.86 15.46
C GLN A 12 1.11 7.69 15.09
N PHE A 13 0.57 6.98 16.09
CA PHE A 13 -0.29 5.82 15.88
C PHE A 13 -1.74 6.11 16.29
N LYS A 14 -2.67 5.90 15.37
CA LYS A 14 -4.11 5.89 15.62
C LYS A 14 -4.68 4.57 15.12
N ALA A 15 -5.22 3.76 16.04
CA ALA A 15 -5.87 2.50 15.69
C ALA A 15 -7.15 2.73 14.87
N GLY A 16 -7.52 1.73 14.07
CA GLY A 16 -8.75 1.72 13.28
C GLY A 16 -8.51 1.31 11.83
N VAL A 17 -9.61 1.16 11.10
CA VAL A 17 -9.60 0.86 9.67
C VAL A 17 -9.52 2.18 8.88
N LYS A 18 -8.74 2.17 7.80
CA LYS A 18 -8.67 3.26 6.81
C LYS A 18 -8.54 2.66 5.41
N ASP A 19 -8.96 3.41 4.40
CA ASP A 19 -8.72 3.07 3.00
C ASP A 19 -7.22 2.85 2.74
N TYR A 20 -6.88 1.78 2.01
CA TYR A 20 -5.50 1.44 1.64
C TYR A 20 -4.88 2.52 0.75
N LYS A 21 -5.69 3.16 -0.12
CA LYS A 21 -5.20 4.22 -1.02
C LYS A 21 -4.55 5.38 -0.27
N LEU A 22 -4.91 5.63 0.99
CA LEU A 22 -4.30 6.71 1.79
C LEU A 22 -2.82 6.47 2.13
N THR A 23 -2.29 5.27 1.89
CA THR A 23 -0.90 4.91 2.22
C THR A 23 -0.19 4.24 1.07
N TYR A 24 -0.89 3.42 0.28
CA TYR A 24 -0.32 2.60 -0.78
C TYR A 24 -0.59 3.15 -2.20
N TYR A 25 -1.44 4.18 -2.36
CA TYR A 25 -1.57 4.91 -3.61
C TYR A 25 -0.66 6.14 -3.61
N THR A 26 0.39 6.08 -4.44
CA THR A 26 1.43 7.11 -4.53
C THR A 26 1.76 7.41 -6.00
N PRO A 27 0.84 8.04 -6.77
CA PRO A 27 0.99 8.21 -8.22
C PRO A 27 2.23 9.01 -8.64
N GLU A 28 2.77 9.82 -7.72
CA GLU A 28 3.99 10.62 -7.87
C GLU A 28 5.34 9.91 -7.61
N TYR A 29 5.35 8.70 -7.03
CA TYR A 29 6.60 7.98 -6.76
C TYR A 29 7.35 7.67 -8.06
N GLN A 30 8.67 7.88 -8.14
CA GLN A 30 9.43 7.52 -9.33
C GLN A 30 9.99 6.10 -9.18
N THR A 31 9.65 5.22 -10.12
CA THR A 31 10.20 3.87 -10.19
C THR A 31 11.72 3.92 -10.28
N LYS A 32 12.37 3.09 -9.49
CA LYS A 32 13.83 2.90 -9.55
C LYS A 32 14.16 1.71 -10.44
N ASP A 33 15.36 1.69 -10.99
CA ASP A 33 15.85 0.57 -11.82
C ASP A 33 15.92 -0.77 -11.05
N THR A 34 15.96 -0.70 -9.72
CA THR A 34 16.01 -1.85 -8.83
C THR A 34 14.63 -2.37 -8.42
N ASP A 35 13.56 -1.60 -8.67
CA ASP A 35 12.23 -1.99 -8.23
C ASP A 35 11.73 -3.19 -9.05
N ILE A 36 11.05 -4.12 -8.38
CA ILE A 36 10.31 -5.19 -9.05
C ILE A 36 8.95 -4.64 -9.47
N LEU A 37 8.60 -4.83 -10.73
CA LEU A 37 7.36 -4.32 -11.33
C LEU A 37 6.40 -5.47 -11.63
N ALA A 38 5.13 -5.31 -11.27
CA ALA A 38 4.08 -6.27 -11.58
C ALA A 38 2.85 -5.57 -12.19
N ALA A 39 2.30 -6.13 -13.26
CA ALA A 39 1.05 -5.67 -13.87
C ALA A 39 -0.07 -6.66 -13.54
N PHE A 40 -1.05 -6.24 -12.75
CA PHE A 40 -2.18 -7.06 -12.36
C PHE A 40 -3.41 -6.69 -13.17
N LEU A 41 -4.03 -7.65 -13.86
CA LEU A 41 -5.39 -7.50 -14.36
C LEU A 41 -6.36 -7.66 -13.19
N VAL A 42 -6.93 -6.56 -12.72
CA VAL A 42 -7.83 -6.52 -11.58
C VAL A 42 -9.26 -6.34 -12.08
N THR A 43 -10.19 -7.11 -11.49
CA THR A 43 -11.63 -6.91 -11.64
C THR A 43 -12.18 -6.52 -10.28
N SER A 44 -12.63 -5.26 -10.11
CA SER A 44 -13.17 -4.81 -8.83
C SER A 44 -14.61 -5.26 -8.62
N GLN A 45 -14.98 -5.43 -7.35
CA GLN A 45 -16.39 -5.62 -6.97
C GLN A 45 -17.18 -4.31 -7.22
N PRO A 46 -18.50 -4.39 -7.49
CA PRO A 46 -19.34 -3.21 -7.66
C PRO A 46 -19.22 -2.25 -6.46
N GLY A 47 -19.00 -0.96 -6.75
CA GLY A 47 -18.87 0.08 -5.73
C GLY A 47 -17.47 0.23 -5.12
N VAL A 48 -16.50 -0.62 -5.49
CA VAL A 48 -15.10 -0.45 -5.09
C VAL A 48 -14.36 0.38 -6.13
N PRO A 49 -13.81 1.56 -5.78
CA PRO A 49 -13.02 2.37 -6.70
C PRO A 49 -11.77 1.62 -7.19
N PRO A 50 -11.35 1.78 -8.45
CA PRO A 50 -10.13 1.18 -8.97
C PRO A 50 -8.89 1.50 -8.14
N GLU A 51 -8.81 2.72 -7.60
CA GLU A 51 -7.71 3.15 -6.73
C GLU A 51 -7.69 2.32 -5.45
N GLU A 52 -8.83 2.11 -4.81
CA GLU A 52 -8.84 1.33 -3.57
C GLU A 52 -8.51 -0.14 -3.83
N ALA A 53 -9.02 -0.69 -4.93
CA ALA A 53 -8.73 -2.07 -5.31
C ALA A 53 -7.24 -2.27 -5.68
N GLY A 54 -6.64 -1.37 -6.47
CA GLY A 54 -5.21 -1.40 -6.79
C GLY A 54 -4.32 -1.20 -5.55
N ALA A 55 -4.70 -0.27 -4.67
CA ALA A 55 -3.99 -0.05 -3.41
C ALA A 55 -4.07 -1.26 -2.47
N THR A 56 -5.20 -1.98 -2.46
CA THR A 56 -5.36 -3.22 -1.68
C THR A 56 -4.39 -4.30 -2.17
N VAL A 57 -4.25 -4.47 -3.49
CA VAL A 57 -3.26 -5.40 -4.07
C VAL A 57 -1.85 -5.02 -3.61
N ALA A 58 -1.47 -3.74 -3.73
CA ALA A 58 -0.15 -3.28 -3.32
C ALA A 58 0.09 -3.47 -1.81
N ALA A 59 -0.90 -3.18 -0.97
CA ALA A 59 -0.80 -3.28 0.47
C ALA A 59 -0.60 -4.73 0.93
N GLU A 60 -1.53 -5.63 0.61
CA GLU A 60 -1.55 -7.02 1.12
C GLU A 60 -0.47 -7.91 0.50
N SER A 61 0.14 -7.48 -0.61
CA SER A 61 1.30 -8.17 -1.21
C SER A 61 2.66 -7.60 -0.79
N SER A 62 2.68 -6.57 0.09
CA SER A 62 3.91 -6.02 0.64
C SER A 62 3.89 -6.04 2.17
N THR A 63 3.32 -5.01 2.80
CA THR A 63 3.42 -4.78 4.25
C THR A 63 2.09 -4.47 4.95
N GLY A 64 1.00 -4.35 4.20
CA GLY A 64 -0.29 -3.91 4.70
C GLY A 64 -1.15 -5.02 5.32
N THR A 65 -2.14 -4.58 6.12
CA THR A 65 -3.25 -5.42 6.60
C THR A 65 -4.51 -4.57 6.77
N TRP A 66 -5.65 -5.18 7.10
CA TRP A 66 -6.99 -4.57 7.14
C TRP A 66 -7.20 -3.45 8.18
N THR A 67 -6.27 -3.25 9.11
CA THR A 67 -6.36 -2.21 10.15
C THR A 67 -4.97 -1.66 10.45
N ILE A 68 -4.89 -0.42 10.95
CA ILE A 68 -3.62 0.22 11.28
C ILE A 68 -2.97 -0.54 12.44
N VAL A 69 -1.72 -0.97 12.25
CA VAL A 69 -0.94 -1.67 13.27
C VAL A 69 0.15 -0.75 13.81
N TRP A 70 0.39 -0.81 15.12
CA TRP A 70 1.39 0.04 15.76
C TRP A 70 2.82 -0.36 15.36
N ALA A 71 3.02 -1.60 14.92
CA ALA A 71 4.32 -2.13 14.53
C ALA A 71 4.95 -1.38 13.34
N ASP A 72 4.13 -0.71 12.51
CA ASP A 72 4.62 0.12 11.40
C ASP A 72 5.60 1.20 11.87
N VAL A 73 5.42 1.74 13.09
CA VAL A 73 6.31 2.79 13.66
C VAL A 73 7.69 2.27 14.08
N LEU A 74 7.90 0.95 14.04
CA LEU A 74 9.19 0.32 14.32
C LEU A 74 10.06 0.18 13.07
N THR A 75 9.50 0.45 11.89
CA THR A 75 10.15 0.26 10.59
C THR A 75 10.03 1.52 9.74
N ASN A 76 10.73 1.56 8.59
CA ASN A 76 10.54 2.62 7.61
C ASN A 76 9.52 2.17 6.57
N LEU A 77 8.23 2.43 6.83
CA LEU A 77 7.15 2.06 5.92
C LEU A 77 7.34 2.65 4.51
N ASP A 78 7.86 3.86 4.39
CA ASP A 78 8.10 4.48 3.08
C ASP A 78 9.21 3.79 2.27
N HIS A 79 10.10 3.04 2.93
CA HIS A 79 11.09 2.22 2.25
C HIS A 79 10.55 0.87 1.80
N TYR A 80 9.71 0.22 2.62
CA TYR A 80 9.28 -1.16 2.39
C TYR A 80 7.89 -1.32 1.76
N LYS A 81 7.02 -0.31 1.83
CA LYS A 81 5.68 -0.44 1.26
C LYS A 81 5.77 -0.60 -0.26
N GLY A 82 4.94 -1.48 -0.81
CA GLY A 82 4.64 -1.45 -2.24
C GLY A 82 4.14 -0.06 -2.61
N CYS A 83 4.78 0.56 -3.59
CA CYS A 83 4.49 1.94 -4.01
C CYS A 83 3.85 1.97 -5.39
N ARG A 84 3.21 3.10 -5.69
CA ARG A 84 2.67 3.55 -6.98
C ARG A 84 2.07 2.48 -7.85
N TYR A 85 0.79 2.66 -8.11
CA TYR A 85 0.22 2.06 -9.29
C TYR A 85 -0.35 3.12 -10.22
N GLU A 86 0.05 3.02 -11.48
CA GLU A 86 -0.73 3.54 -12.58
C GLU A 86 -1.91 2.58 -12.77
N ILE A 87 -3.08 3.16 -13.01
CA ILE A 87 -4.30 2.42 -13.33
C ILE A 87 -4.58 2.67 -14.79
N GLU A 88 -4.52 1.61 -15.58
CA GLU A 88 -4.92 1.65 -16.97
C GLU A 88 -6.28 0.94 -17.11
N PRO A 89 -7.36 1.65 -17.49
CA PRO A 89 -8.65 1.00 -17.70
C PRO A 89 -8.56 0.03 -18.89
N VAL A 90 -9.19 -1.14 -18.77
CA VAL A 90 -9.31 -2.06 -19.90
C VAL A 90 -10.42 -1.56 -20.82
N PRO A 91 -10.18 -1.41 -22.13
CA PRO A 91 -11.22 -0.98 -23.07
C PRO A 91 -12.46 -1.88 -23.00
N GLU A 92 -13.64 -1.28 -23.06
CA GLU A 92 -14.95 -1.96 -23.12
C GLU A 92 -15.35 -2.74 -21.83
N GLU A 93 -14.56 -2.66 -20.76
CA GLU A 93 -14.79 -3.40 -19.51
C GLU A 93 -14.75 -2.45 -18.29
N ASP A 94 -15.92 -1.94 -17.89
CA ASP A 94 -16.04 -0.86 -16.90
C ASP A 94 -15.48 -1.16 -15.50
N ASN A 95 -15.35 -2.44 -15.12
CA ASN A 95 -14.84 -2.86 -13.81
C ASN A 95 -13.46 -3.53 -13.87
N LYS A 96 -12.79 -3.49 -15.03
CA LYS A 96 -11.46 -4.07 -15.23
C LYS A 96 -10.42 -3.00 -15.49
N PHE A 97 -9.26 -3.19 -14.88
CA PHE A 97 -8.12 -2.31 -15.06
C PHE A 97 -6.82 -3.09 -14.85
N ILE A 98 -5.75 -2.58 -15.41
CA ILE A 98 -4.39 -3.02 -15.10
C ILE A 98 -3.87 -2.11 -13.99
N ALA A 99 -3.48 -2.70 -12.86
CA ALA A 99 -2.78 -2.01 -11.79
C ALA A 99 -1.29 -2.38 -11.85
N TYR A 100 -0.45 -1.38 -12.09
CA TYR A 100 1.01 -1.55 -12.16
C TYR A 100 1.65 -1.34 -10.79
N VAL A 101 1.98 -2.37 -10.03
CA VAL A 101 2.53 -2.22 -8.67
C VAL A 101 4.05 -2.29 -8.68
N THR A 102 4.69 -1.46 -7.86
CA THR A 102 6.15 -1.44 -7.67
C THR A 102 6.54 -1.96 -6.29
N TYR A 103 7.57 -2.80 -6.23
CA TYR A 103 8.08 -3.39 -4.99
C TYR A 103 9.58 -3.07 -4.82
N PRO A 104 9.99 -2.54 -3.66
CA PRO A 104 11.40 -2.39 -3.33
C PRO A 104 12.14 -3.73 -3.38
N LEU A 105 13.36 -3.75 -3.93
CA LEU A 105 14.19 -4.96 -4.04
C LEU A 105 14.39 -5.66 -2.68
N ASP A 106 14.57 -4.88 -1.62
CA ASP A 106 14.86 -5.37 -0.26
C ASP A 106 13.69 -6.17 0.38
N LEU A 107 12.53 -6.27 -0.28
CA LEU A 107 11.43 -7.13 0.16
C LEU A 107 11.65 -8.62 -0.15
N PHE A 108 12.61 -8.95 -1.02
CA PHE A 108 12.81 -10.30 -1.54
C PHE A 108 14.13 -10.90 -1.05
N GLU A 109 14.13 -12.23 -0.82
CA GLU A 109 15.28 -13.01 -0.32
C GLU A 109 16.42 -13.17 -1.34
#